data_AF-A0A0Q7W1S4-F1
#
_entry.id   AF-A0A0Q7W1S4-F1
#
_cell.length_a   1.000
_cell.length_b   1.000
_cell.length_c   1.000
_cell.angle_alpha   90.00
_cell.angle_beta   90.00
_cell.angle_gamma   90.00
#
_symmetry.space_group_name_H-M   'P 1'
#
loop_
_entity.id
_entity.type
_entity.pdbx_description
1 polymer ?
#
loop_
_entity_poly.entity_id
_entity_poly.type
_entity_poly.pdbx_seq_one_letter_code
_entity_poly.pdbx_strand_id
1 'polypeptide(L)'
;MGLVLAKLRKFGSDESGIALILVAILLPAIIGFSLLVIDMSRASNLHFDLQRGTDSLALAAAAELDGTTGSWARAERAMATLVDNDARFATSGTVTLRGGQPGGDKTCNTAGNLSWCFLASIPSSDSSAITSSNYALNEQSTGFVEVKVAPQGFAAIFPVSFLTGNSANNGFNVAASAVAGFRSGVCDYTPIFICNPYERPAEVGGITLEQAANTRQYRRRQILIRKGSSYVPGNFAFLASPFGNGANALEAMLAKVKPPGCYSRNGVNTEPGQNTGPVEDGLNARFGISKSYIGTADGPAANVRMGLKSVNCNNGKVTFETDPNKGVGLEKDSCHIAGNCTMMDRRMGAGDWNLTRYWAVNHPTRPLPAALSGTGDNLPTRYEVYRYELDPDGDPATNDSIVGDTAVSGETGIPACNQTPVTTVDRRILYGAIIDCDQIPGFNGRKENVPVRAFASFFITEPIKDSKDIYAELVDITGRGGRGTLDNFLRDEAQLYR
;
A
#
# COMPACT_ATOMS: atom_id res chain seq x y z
N MET A 1 -41.24 -16.62 91.34
CA MET A 1 -40.37 -15.42 91.15
C MET A 1 -38.89 -15.76 90.92
N GLY A 2 -38.33 -16.83 91.51
CA GLY A 2 -36.90 -17.18 91.35
C GLY A 2 -36.46 -17.64 89.93
N LEU A 3 -37.34 -18.31 89.17
CA LEU A 3 -37.02 -18.79 87.81
C LEU A 3 -36.85 -17.64 86.80
N VAL A 4 -37.59 -16.54 87.00
CA VAL A 4 -37.55 -15.35 86.14
C VAL A 4 -36.30 -14.51 86.42
N LEU A 5 -35.95 -14.33 87.70
CA LEU A 5 -34.69 -13.68 88.08
C LEU A 5 -33.46 -14.45 87.60
N ALA A 6 -33.49 -15.79 87.66
CA ALA A 6 -32.39 -16.62 87.17
C ALA A 6 -32.18 -16.51 85.64
N LYS A 7 -33.28 -16.43 84.85
CA LYS A 7 -33.19 -16.22 83.40
C LYS A 7 -32.70 -14.81 83.03
N LEU A 8 -33.13 -13.77 83.76
CA LEU A 8 -32.66 -12.38 83.55
C LEU A 8 -31.17 -12.23 83.89
N ARG A 9 -30.70 -12.90 84.95
CA ARG A 9 -29.27 -12.92 85.31
C ARG A 9 -28.41 -13.66 84.27
N LYS A 10 -28.94 -14.73 83.66
CA LYS A 10 -28.28 -15.49 82.59
C LYS A 10 -28.21 -14.72 81.27
N PHE A 11 -29.18 -13.84 80.99
CA PHE A 11 -29.19 -12.94 79.84
C PHE A 11 -28.22 -11.76 80.00
N GLY A 12 -28.06 -11.24 81.23
CA GLY A 12 -27.10 -10.19 81.54
C GLY A 12 -25.64 -10.66 81.61
N SER A 13 -25.40 -11.97 81.72
CA SER A 13 -24.06 -12.60 81.68
C SER A 13 -23.78 -13.31 80.35
N ASP A 14 -24.60 -13.06 79.32
CA ASP A 14 -24.50 -13.76 78.04
C ASP A 14 -23.54 -13.01 77.09
N GLU A 15 -22.26 -13.40 77.08
CA GLU A 15 -21.23 -12.85 76.18
C GLU A 15 -21.43 -13.28 74.70
N SER A 16 -22.41 -14.13 74.43
CA SER A 16 -22.80 -14.60 73.09
C SER A 16 -23.32 -13.48 72.17
N GLY A 17 -23.66 -12.30 72.72
CA GLY A 17 -24.21 -11.16 71.98
C GLY A 17 -23.18 -10.31 71.22
N ILE A 18 -21.88 -10.44 71.51
CA ILE A 18 -20.82 -9.68 70.81
C ILE A 18 -20.77 -10.06 69.31
N ALA A 19 -21.06 -11.32 69.00
CA ALA A 19 -21.14 -11.81 67.63
C ALA A 19 -22.30 -11.15 66.87
N LEU A 20 -23.43 -10.86 67.53
CA LEU A 20 -24.58 -10.22 66.91
C LEU A 20 -24.29 -8.75 66.54
N ILE A 21 -23.59 -8.02 67.42
CA ILE A 21 -23.16 -6.63 67.16
C ILE A 21 -22.16 -6.60 66.00
N LEU A 22 -21.18 -7.52 66.02
CA LEU A 22 -20.17 -7.61 64.96
C LEU A 22 -20.80 -7.98 63.61
N VAL A 23 -21.74 -8.92 63.58
CA VAL A 23 -22.50 -9.29 62.37
C VAL A 23 -23.38 -8.13 61.90
N ALA A 24 -24.05 -7.41 62.79
CA ALA A 24 -24.90 -6.26 62.44
C ALA A 24 -24.12 -5.13 61.75
N ILE A 25 -22.83 -4.97 62.06
CA ILE A 25 -21.95 -3.97 61.43
C ILE A 25 -21.29 -4.54 60.16
N LEU A 26 -20.77 -5.77 60.20
CA LEU A 26 -20.03 -6.35 59.08
C LEU A 26 -20.93 -6.76 57.92
N LEU A 27 -22.14 -7.24 58.18
CA LEU A 27 -23.03 -7.74 57.13
C LEU A 27 -23.43 -6.64 56.13
N PRO A 28 -23.87 -5.44 56.56
CA PRO A 28 -24.09 -4.32 55.64
C PRO A 28 -22.82 -3.89 54.88
N ALA A 29 -21.65 -3.92 55.52
CA ALA A 29 -20.39 -3.58 54.88
C ALA A 29 -20.04 -4.59 53.77
N ILE A 30 -20.14 -5.90 54.05
CA ILE A 30 -19.88 -6.97 53.08
C ILE A 30 -20.87 -6.89 51.91
N ILE A 31 -22.16 -6.65 52.17
CA ILE A 31 -23.16 -6.47 51.12
C ILE A 31 -22.83 -5.22 50.28
N GLY A 32 -22.51 -4.09 50.92
CA GLY A 32 -22.14 -2.86 50.23
C GLY A 32 -20.94 -3.04 49.29
N PHE A 33 -19.87 -3.68 49.77
CA PHE A 33 -18.72 -4.01 48.92
C PHE A 33 -19.06 -4.99 47.80
N SER A 34 -19.91 -5.99 48.07
CA SER A 34 -20.33 -6.95 47.05
C SER A 34 -21.08 -6.25 45.90
N LEU A 35 -21.97 -5.31 46.21
CA LEU A 35 -22.69 -4.52 45.21
C LEU A 35 -21.75 -3.62 44.41
N LEU A 36 -20.79 -2.96 45.07
CA LEU A 36 -19.78 -2.14 44.40
C LEU A 36 -18.95 -2.96 43.39
N VAL A 37 -18.52 -4.16 43.78
CA VAL A 37 -17.76 -5.07 42.90
C VAL A 37 -18.60 -5.53 41.71
N ILE A 38 -19.88 -5.84 41.91
CA ILE A 38 -20.80 -6.20 40.82
C ILE A 38 -20.95 -5.05 39.83
N ASP A 39 -21.17 -3.82 40.32
CA ASP A 39 -21.30 -2.66 39.43
C ASP A 39 -20.02 -2.32 38.71
N MET A 40 -18.87 -2.38 39.39
CA MET A 40 -17.57 -2.18 38.77
C MET A 40 -17.35 -3.20 37.64
N SER A 41 -17.75 -4.46 37.85
CA SER A 41 -17.65 -5.52 36.85
C SER A 41 -18.57 -5.25 35.64
N ARG A 42 -19.83 -4.86 35.89
CA ARG A 42 -20.79 -4.54 34.83
C ARG A 42 -20.39 -3.29 34.04
N ALA A 43 -19.94 -2.24 34.72
CA ALA A 43 -19.47 -1.01 34.10
C ALA A 43 -18.18 -1.23 33.29
N SER A 44 -17.26 -2.05 33.81
CA SER A 44 -16.05 -2.44 33.08
C SER A 44 -16.39 -3.23 31.83
N ASN A 45 -17.33 -4.19 31.90
CA ASN A 45 -17.80 -4.92 30.72
C ASN A 45 -18.46 -4.00 29.70
N LEU A 46 -19.35 -3.09 30.13
CA LEU A 46 -19.93 -2.07 29.24
C LEU A 46 -18.84 -1.26 28.55
N HIS A 47 -17.85 -0.76 29.29
CA HIS A 47 -16.76 0.00 28.72
C HIS A 47 -15.92 -0.83 27.72
N PHE A 48 -15.60 -2.09 28.05
CA PHE A 48 -14.85 -2.96 27.13
C PHE A 48 -15.62 -3.28 25.85
N ASP A 49 -16.93 -3.55 25.94
CA ASP A 49 -17.75 -3.78 24.75
C ASP A 49 -17.82 -2.52 23.89
N LEU A 50 -18.03 -1.35 24.50
CA LEU A 50 -18.01 -0.06 23.82
C LEU A 50 -16.65 0.21 23.15
N GLN A 51 -15.54 -0.02 23.86
CA GLN A 51 -14.20 0.23 23.32
C GLN A 51 -13.90 -0.70 22.14
N ARG A 52 -14.13 -2.01 22.29
CA ARG A 52 -13.92 -2.98 21.19
C ARG A 52 -14.79 -2.67 19.97
N GLY A 53 -16.04 -2.27 20.20
CA GLY A 53 -16.93 -1.85 19.13
C GLY A 53 -16.42 -0.60 18.41
N THR A 54 -15.94 0.39 19.17
CA THR A 54 -15.38 1.62 18.60
C THR A 54 -14.08 1.37 17.84
N ASP A 55 -13.20 0.53 18.39
CA ASP A 55 -11.92 0.14 17.79
C ASP A 55 -12.13 -0.54 16.43
N SER A 56 -13.06 -1.51 16.37
CA SER A 56 -13.37 -2.23 15.14
C SER A 56 -14.01 -1.34 14.07
N LEU A 57 -14.91 -0.42 14.47
CA LEU A 57 -15.47 0.59 13.58
C LEU A 57 -14.38 1.54 13.04
N ALA A 58 -13.50 2.02 13.91
CA ALA A 58 -12.39 2.90 13.51
C ALA A 58 -11.45 2.19 12.54
N LEU A 59 -11.07 0.93 12.81
CA LEU A 59 -10.22 0.13 11.92
C LEU A 59 -10.87 -0.12 10.55
N ALA A 60 -12.17 -0.45 10.53
CA ALA A 60 -12.90 -0.67 9.29
C ALA A 60 -13.02 0.62 8.47
N ALA A 61 -13.28 1.76 9.11
CA ALA A 61 -13.27 3.05 8.43
C ALA A 61 -11.87 3.41 7.93
N ALA A 62 -10.83 3.23 8.75
CA ALA A 62 -9.46 3.54 8.40
C ALA A 62 -8.98 2.77 7.17
N ALA A 63 -9.30 1.47 7.07
CA ALA A 63 -8.93 0.63 5.93
C ALA A 63 -9.41 1.16 4.56
N GLU A 64 -10.42 2.02 4.53
CA GLU A 64 -10.95 2.64 3.31
C GLU A 64 -10.31 4.01 2.99
N LEU A 65 -9.47 4.55 3.89
CA LEU A 65 -8.78 5.84 3.75
C LEU A 65 -7.55 5.71 2.85
N ASP A 66 -7.80 5.48 1.58
CA ASP A 66 -6.77 5.34 0.56
C ASP A 66 -6.41 6.67 -0.14
N GLY A 67 -6.89 7.82 0.33
CA GLY A 67 -6.61 9.13 -0.27
C GLY A 67 -7.16 9.34 -1.69
N THR A 68 -8.00 8.44 -2.20
CA THR A 68 -8.71 8.61 -3.47
C THR A 68 -10.08 9.24 -3.26
N THR A 69 -10.67 9.74 -4.35
CA THR A 69 -12.03 10.29 -4.33
C THR A 69 -13.06 9.24 -3.91
N GLY A 70 -14.00 9.64 -3.05
CA GLY A 70 -15.04 8.79 -2.48
C GLY A 70 -14.57 7.87 -1.34
N SER A 71 -13.35 8.07 -0.81
CA SER A 71 -12.84 7.29 0.33
C SER A 71 -13.67 7.50 1.60
N TRP A 72 -14.20 8.71 1.85
CA TRP A 72 -15.04 8.98 3.02
C TRP A 72 -16.35 8.20 2.95
N ALA A 73 -17.03 8.22 1.79
CA ALA A 73 -18.26 7.47 1.58
C ALA A 73 -18.06 5.95 1.70
N ARG A 74 -16.87 5.45 1.32
CA ARG A 74 -16.50 4.05 1.51
C ARG A 74 -16.23 3.70 2.96
N ALA A 75 -15.52 4.56 3.70
CA ALA A 75 -15.30 4.39 5.14
C ALA A 75 -16.64 4.31 5.90
N GLU A 76 -17.60 5.17 5.56
CA GLU A 76 -18.96 5.12 6.12
C GLU A 76 -19.69 3.83 5.76
N ARG A 77 -19.54 3.35 4.52
CA ARG A 77 -20.06 2.04 4.11
C ARG A 77 -19.46 0.91 4.93
N ALA A 78 -18.14 0.89 5.11
CA ALA A 78 -17.44 -0.13 5.88
C ALA A 78 -17.96 -0.19 7.32
N MET A 79 -18.10 0.96 8.01
CA MET A 79 -18.69 1.02 9.35
C MET A 79 -20.15 0.58 9.40
N ALA A 80 -20.92 0.79 8.34
CA ALA A 80 -22.34 0.42 8.28
C ALA A 80 -22.60 -1.04 7.89
N THR A 81 -21.66 -1.71 7.19
CA THR A 81 -21.90 -3.03 6.59
C THR A 81 -20.92 -4.12 7.01
N LEU A 82 -19.68 -3.81 7.37
CA LEU A 82 -18.64 -4.81 7.63
C LEU A 82 -18.51 -5.16 9.12
N VAL A 83 -18.97 -4.28 10.00
CA VAL A 83 -18.79 -4.39 11.45
C VAL A 83 -20.12 -4.16 12.14
N ASP A 84 -20.45 -5.05 13.07
CA ASP A 84 -21.62 -4.94 13.95
C ASP A 84 -21.20 -5.42 15.34
N ASN A 85 -21.38 -4.57 16.36
CA ASN A 85 -21.03 -4.90 17.73
C ASN A 85 -22.18 -4.54 18.66
N ASP A 86 -22.32 -5.28 19.75
CA ASP A 86 -23.28 -4.99 20.80
C ASP A 86 -22.54 -4.72 22.11
N ALA A 87 -23.01 -3.73 22.86
CA ALA A 87 -22.60 -3.49 24.23
C ALA A 87 -23.73 -3.83 25.21
N ARG A 88 -23.38 -4.49 26.32
CA ARG A 88 -24.34 -4.89 27.36
C ARG A 88 -24.18 -4.07 28.64
N PHE A 89 -25.16 -4.16 29.52
CA PHE A 89 -25.20 -3.50 30.84
C PHE A 89 -25.44 -1.99 30.85
N ALA A 90 -25.74 -1.38 29.70
CA ALA A 90 -26.29 -0.03 29.69
C ALA A 90 -27.68 -0.02 30.35
N THR A 91 -28.12 1.15 30.84
CA THR A 91 -29.46 1.33 31.43
C THR A 91 -30.56 0.99 30.43
N SER A 92 -30.33 1.22 29.13
CA SER A 92 -31.22 0.88 28.03
C SER A 92 -31.19 -0.60 27.63
N GLY A 93 -30.36 -1.42 28.27
CA GLY A 93 -30.15 -2.84 27.93
C GLY A 93 -29.00 -3.04 26.95
N THR A 94 -29.26 -3.68 25.82
CA THR A 94 -28.27 -3.89 24.76
C THR A 94 -28.21 -2.66 23.86
N VAL A 95 -27.00 -2.17 23.59
CA VAL A 95 -26.71 -1.05 22.71
C VAL A 95 -25.97 -1.57 21.49
N THR A 96 -26.63 -1.58 20.34
CA THR A 96 -25.98 -1.93 19.07
C THR A 96 -25.15 -0.76 18.57
N LEU A 97 -23.93 -1.06 18.16
CA LEU A 97 -22.92 -0.13 17.65
C LEU A 97 -22.74 -0.43 16.16
N ARG A 98 -23.49 0.31 15.35
CA ARG A 98 -23.45 0.18 13.90
C ARG A 98 -23.38 1.56 13.26
N GLY A 99 -22.41 1.72 12.36
CA GLY A 99 -22.24 2.96 11.60
C GLY A 99 -23.44 3.26 10.71
N GLY A 100 -23.48 4.49 10.21
CA GLY A 100 -24.45 4.91 9.20
C GLY A 100 -23.76 5.36 7.92
N GLN A 101 -24.55 5.52 6.86
CA GLN A 101 -24.12 6.10 5.59
C GLN A 101 -24.87 7.40 5.34
N PRO A 102 -24.62 8.46 6.14
CA PRO A 102 -25.24 9.76 5.89
C PRO A 102 -24.92 10.27 4.49
N GLY A 103 -23.80 9.84 3.89
CA GLY A 103 -23.47 10.09 2.50
C GLY A 103 -23.18 11.55 2.29
N GLY A 104 -21.92 11.96 2.41
CA GLY A 104 -21.53 13.32 2.08
C GLY A 104 -20.06 13.64 2.28
N ASP A 105 -19.68 14.83 1.82
CA ASP A 105 -18.31 15.35 1.84
C ASP A 105 -18.04 16.13 3.14
N LYS A 106 -18.69 15.73 4.24
CA LYS A 106 -18.49 16.36 5.54
C LYS A 106 -17.35 15.66 6.27
N THR A 107 -16.41 16.45 6.77
CA THR A 107 -15.30 15.94 7.57
C THR A 107 -15.76 15.24 8.85
N CYS A 108 -16.88 15.66 9.44
CA CYS A 108 -17.45 15.05 10.65
C CYS A 108 -18.93 14.71 10.44
N ASN A 109 -19.31 13.50 10.83
CA ASN A 109 -20.67 12.97 10.68
C ASN A 109 -21.14 12.26 11.96
N THR A 110 -22.43 11.96 12.02
CA THR A 110 -23.07 11.29 13.16
C THR A 110 -24.21 10.43 12.64
N ALA A 111 -24.34 9.22 13.18
CA ALA A 111 -25.46 8.33 12.92
C ALA A 111 -25.77 7.50 14.17
N GLY A 112 -27.03 7.55 14.62
CA GLY A 112 -27.45 6.84 15.83
C GLY A 112 -26.66 7.29 17.07
N ASN A 113 -26.00 6.33 17.72
CA ASN A 113 -25.16 6.51 18.89
C ASN A 113 -23.66 6.70 18.56
N LEU A 114 -23.32 6.92 17.28
CA LEU A 114 -21.95 7.08 16.83
C LEU A 114 -21.73 8.43 16.17
N SER A 115 -20.55 9.01 16.38
CA SER A 115 -20.04 10.15 15.64
C SER A 115 -18.61 9.87 15.18
N TRP A 116 -18.22 10.39 14.02
CA TRP A 116 -16.85 10.23 13.52
C TRP A 116 -16.36 11.49 12.80
N CYS A 117 -15.04 11.68 12.81
CA CYS A 117 -14.36 12.76 12.10
C CYS A 117 -13.14 12.23 11.35
N PHE A 118 -12.97 12.66 10.10
CA PHE A 118 -11.80 12.40 9.27
C PHE A 118 -10.68 13.39 9.60
N LEU A 119 -9.47 12.90 9.83
CA LEU A 119 -8.34 13.69 10.32
C LEU A 119 -7.15 13.62 9.35
N ALA A 120 -6.48 14.75 9.18
CA ALA A 120 -5.19 14.84 8.48
C ALA A 120 -4.01 14.56 9.42
N SER A 121 -4.17 14.82 10.71
CA SER A 121 -3.12 14.63 11.71
C SER A 121 -3.71 14.23 13.06
N ILE A 122 -2.86 13.74 13.96
CA ILE A 122 -3.18 13.53 15.37
C ILE A 122 -2.19 14.32 16.23
N PRO A 123 -2.58 14.79 17.43
CA PRO A 123 -1.66 15.46 18.34
C PRO A 123 -0.46 14.58 18.69
N SER A 124 0.71 15.18 18.91
CA SER A 124 1.95 14.45 19.23
C SER A 124 1.92 13.75 20.59
N SER A 125 1.05 14.19 21.50
CA SER A 125 0.84 13.60 22.82
C SER A 125 -0.57 13.06 22.95
N ASP A 126 -0.71 11.86 23.51
CA ASP A 126 -1.99 11.18 23.69
C ASP A 126 -2.91 11.83 24.72
N SER A 127 -2.36 12.66 25.60
CA SER A 127 -3.15 13.46 26.54
C SER A 127 -3.78 14.72 25.91
N SER A 128 -3.39 15.07 24.69
CA SER A 128 -3.90 16.24 23.99
C SER A 128 -5.16 15.91 23.19
N ALA A 129 -6.19 16.72 23.38
CA ALA A 129 -7.46 16.59 22.66
C ALA A 129 -7.27 16.81 21.16
N ILE A 130 -8.00 16.03 20.35
CA ILE A 130 -8.14 16.26 18.92
C ILE A 130 -9.05 17.47 18.73
N THR A 131 -8.61 18.44 17.92
CA THR A 131 -9.35 19.68 17.67
C THR A 131 -9.58 19.88 16.18
N SER A 132 -10.31 20.94 15.81
CA SER A 132 -10.60 21.25 14.41
C SER A 132 -9.35 21.51 13.54
N SER A 133 -8.19 21.79 14.14
CA SER A 133 -6.93 21.92 13.39
C SER A 133 -6.40 20.59 12.87
N ASN A 134 -6.85 19.47 13.44
CA ASN A 134 -6.47 18.13 13.03
C ASN A 134 -7.34 17.57 11.90
N TYR A 135 -8.50 18.19 11.66
CA TYR A 135 -9.49 17.73 10.69
C TYR A 135 -8.96 17.82 9.26
N ALA A 136 -9.29 16.81 8.46
CA ALA A 136 -8.91 16.80 7.06
C ALA A 136 -9.73 17.80 6.25
N LEU A 137 -9.08 18.49 5.32
CA LEU A 137 -9.74 19.44 4.42
C LEU A 137 -10.41 18.73 3.24
N ASN A 138 -9.90 17.55 2.89
CA ASN A 138 -10.37 16.73 1.77
C ASN A 138 -9.89 15.27 1.94
N GLU A 139 -10.43 14.40 1.11
CA GLU A 139 -10.13 12.96 1.10
C GLU A 139 -8.63 12.66 0.90
N GLN A 140 -7.95 13.44 0.05
CA GLN A 140 -6.52 13.25 -0.26
C GLN A 140 -5.60 13.56 0.93
N SER A 141 -6.01 14.48 1.81
CA SER A 141 -5.28 14.85 3.02
C SER A 141 -5.64 14.01 4.24
N THR A 142 -6.62 13.10 4.12
CA THR A 142 -7.10 12.28 5.24
C THR A 142 -6.18 11.09 5.47
N GLY A 143 -5.67 10.96 6.71
CA GLY A 143 -4.85 9.81 7.11
C GLY A 143 -5.44 9.00 8.27
N PHE A 144 -6.41 9.57 9.01
CA PHE A 144 -6.99 8.95 10.19
C PHE A 144 -8.49 9.20 10.28
N VAL A 145 -9.15 8.43 11.13
CA VAL A 145 -10.54 8.61 11.51
C VAL A 145 -10.65 8.45 13.03
N GLU A 146 -11.32 9.41 13.66
CA GLU A 146 -11.74 9.32 15.05
C GLU A 146 -13.21 8.88 15.08
N VAL A 147 -13.51 7.80 15.79
CA VAL A 147 -14.88 7.32 16.03
C VAL A 147 -15.18 7.47 17.52
N LYS A 148 -16.36 7.98 17.86
CA LYS A 148 -16.83 8.15 19.24
C LYS A 148 -18.21 7.55 19.39
N VAL A 149 -18.42 6.86 20.50
CA VAL A 149 -19.74 6.42 20.94
C VAL A 149 -20.32 7.48 21.87
N ALA A 150 -21.58 7.84 21.63
CA ALA A 150 -22.34 8.70 22.52
C ALA A 150 -22.36 8.11 23.94
N PRO A 151 -22.25 8.93 25.00
CA PRO A 151 -22.22 8.41 26.36
C PRO A 151 -23.47 7.56 26.70
N GLN A 152 -23.24 6.33 27.14
CA GLN A 152 -24.28 5.38 27.53
C GLN A 152 -24.51 5.44 29.04
N GLY A 153 -25.76 5.63 29.46
CA GLY A 153 -26.10 5.62 30.88
C GLY A 153 -25.89 4.25 31.51
N PHE A 154 -25.35 4.23 32.72
CA PHE A 154 -25.18 3.05 33.56
C PHE A 154 -25.89 3.25 34.90
N ALA A 155 -26.87 2.38 35.18
CA ALA A 155 -27.57 2.35 36.47
C ALA A 155 -26.82 1.42 37.44
N ALA A 156 -26.23 2.01 38.47
CA ALA A 156 -25.54 1.30 39.54
C ALA A 156 -26.56 0.76 40.55
N ILE A 157 -26.30 -0.46 41.03
CA ILE A 157 -27.05 -1.10 42.11
C ILE A 157 -26.55 -0.56 43.47
N PHE A 158 -25.24 -0.32 43.59
CA PHE A 158 -24.64 0.39 44.70
C PHE A 158 -25.09 1.86 44.69
N PRO A 159 -25.60 2.41 45.79
CA PRO A 159 -26.01 3.80 45.86
C PRO A 159 -24.81 4.74 45.76
N VAL A 160 -24.41 5.10 44.54
CA VAL A 160 -23.30 6.05 44.28
C VAL A 160 -23.58 7.44 44.85
N SER A 161 -24.83 7.72 45.22
CA SER A 161 -25.24 8.89 46.01
C SER A 161 -24.47 9.03 47.33
N PHE A 162 -24.03 7.93 47.94
CA PHE A 162 -23.17 7.94 49.14
C PHE A 162 -21.74 8.44 48.88
N LEU A 163 -21.25 8.33 47.64
CA LEU A 163 -19.89 8.74 47.24
C LEU A 163 -19.86 10.13 46.60
N THR A 164 -20.93 10.52 45.90
CA THR A 164 -20.99 11.74 45.09
C THR A 164 -21.75 12.89 45.77
N GLY A 165 -22.47 12.61 46.87
CA GLY A 165 -23.35 13.57 47.54
C GLY A 165 -24.62 13.93 46.74
N ASN A 166 -24.80 13.34 45.56
CA ASN A 166 -25.95 13.59 44.70
C ASN A 166 -27.01 12.51 44.92
N SER A 167 -28.04 12.83 45.70
CA SER A 167 -29.13 11.91 46.04
C SER A 167 -30.14 11.68 44.90
N ALA A 168 -30.01 12.38 43.78
CA ALA A 168 -30.99 12.36 42.69
C ALA A 168 -30.74 11.24 41.65
N ASN A 169 -29.51 10.74 41.50
CA ASN A 169 -29.16 9.75 40.47
C ASN A 169 -28.06 8.78 40.93
N ASN A 170 -28.38 7.49 40.95
CA ASN A 170 -27.41 6.39 41.22
C ASN A 170 -26.79 5.86 39.92
N GLY A 171 -26.35 6.74 39.02
CA GLY A 171 -25.82 6.34 37.72
C GLY A 171 -24.80 7.30 37.17
N PHE A 172 -24.03 6.83 36.19
CA PHE A 172 -23.02 7.61 35.47
C PHE A 172 -23.01 7.21 34.00
N ASN A 173 -22.30 7.95 33.17
CA ASN A 173 -22.19 7.63 31.74
C ASN A 173 -20.86 6.95 31.44
N VAL A 174 -20.91 5.96 30.57
CA VAL A 174 -19.74 5.29 29.99
C VAL A 174 -19.67 5.65 28.51
N ALA A 175 -18.52 6.13 28.06
CA ALA A 175 -18.28 6.45 26.66
C ALA A 175 -17.01 5.73 26.18
N ALA A 176 -16.83 5.67 24.87
CA ALA A 176 -15.63 5.16 24.23
C ALA A 176 -15.31 5.99 22.99
N SER A 177 -14.03 6.06 22.67
CA SER A 177 -13.50 6.69 21.47
C SER A 177 -12.30 5.90 20.98
N ALA A 178 -12.13 5.83 19.67
CA ALA A 178 -10.96 5.19 19.06
C ALA A 178 -10.48 6.02 17.88
N VAL A 179 -9.17 6.06 17.67
CA VAL A 179 -8.55 6.67 16.51
C VAL A 179 -7.77 5.63 15.74
N ALA A 180 -8.13 5.44 14.48
CA ALA A 180 -7.42 4.53 13.60
C ALA A 180 -6.88 5.28 12.39
N GLY A 181 -5.77 4.79 11.85
CA GLY A 181 -5.17 5.29 10.61
C GLY A 181 -4.77 4.14 9.70
N PHE A 182 -4.58 4.47 8.43
CA PHE A 182 -4.19 3.50 7.41
C PHE A 182 -2.79 3.81 6.90
N ARG A 183 -1.96 2.77 6.85
CA ARG A 183 -0.65 2.83 6.22
C ARG A 183 -0.58 1.75 5.17
N SER A 184 -0.25 2.16 3.97
CA SER A 184 0.07 1.25 2.88
C SER A 184 1.55 1.40 2.53
N GLY A 185 2.21 0.30 2.24
CA GLY A 185 3.59 0.28 1.78
C GLY A 185 3.86 -0.90 0.86
N VAL A 186 4.96 -0.83 0.12
CA VAL A 186 5.36 -1.89 -0.81
C VAL A 186 6.79 -2.32 -0.53
N CYS A 187 6.99 -3.63 -0.39
CA CYS A 187 8.30 -4.25 -0.17
C CYS A 187 8.86 -4.82 -1.48
N ASP A 188 10.15 -5.22 -1.49
CA ASP A 188 10.85 -5.75 -2.68
C ASP A 188 10.86 -4.76 -3.87
N TYR A 189 10.92 -3.46 -3.56
CA TYR A 189 10.74 -2.40 -4.54
C TYR A 189 12.03 -1.93 -5.21
N THR A 190 11.94 -1.45 -6.45
CA THR A 190 13.05 -0.80 -7.14
C THR A 190 13.05 0.70 -6.77
N PRO A 191 14.19 1.33 -6.43
CA PRO A 191 14.23 2.72 -5.97
C PRO A 191 14.06 3.71 -7.14
N ILE A 192 12.99 3.58 -7.90
CA ILE A 192 12.64 4.43 -9.03
C ILE A 192 11.27 5.07 -8.80
N PHE A 193 11.07 6.24 -9.37
CA PHE A 193 9.76 6.85 -9.45
C PHE A 193 9.52 7.46 -10.82
N ILE A 194 8.27 7.76 -11.12
CA ILE A 194 7.89 8.57 -12.26
C ILE A 194 6.82 9.58 -11.84
N CYS A 195 6.87 10.79 -12.40
CA CYS A 195 5.74 11.69 -12.27
C CYS A 195 4.53 11.13 -13.01
N ASN A 196 3.35 11.25 -12.40
CA ASN A 196 2.12 10.71 -12.92
C ASN A 196 1.86 11.24 -14.34
N PRO A 197 1.91 10.38 -15.37
CA PRO A 197 1.62 10.79 -16.75
C PRO A 197 0.22 11.37 -16.94
N TYR A 198 -0.69 11.01 -16.05
CA TYR A 198 -2.11 11.30 -16.11
C TYR A 198 -2.54 12.30 -15.03
N GLU A 199 -1.59 13.06 -14.46
CA GLU A 199 -1.87 14.12 -13.48
C GLU A 199 -2.70 15.26 -14.08
N ARG A 200 -2.56 15.48 -15.39
CA ARG A 200 -3.33 16.45 -16.16
C ARG A 200 -4.14 15.74 -17.24
N PRO A 201 -5.30 15.13 -16.91
CA PRO A 201 -6.09 14.35 -17.86
C PRO A 201 -6.38 15.10 -19.16
N ALA A 202 -6.64 16.41 -19.10
CA ALA A 202 -6.88 17.24 -20.28
C ALA A 202 -5.72 17.24 -21.29
N GLU A 203 -4.48 17.10 -20.85
CA GLU A 203 -3.28 17.08 -21.70
C GLU A 203 -3.02 15.67 -22.30
N VAL A 204 -3.71 14.65 -21.80
CA VAL A 204 -3.52 13.24 -22.19
C VAL A 204 -4.81 12.57 -22.68
N GLY A 205 -5.77 13.36 -23.15
CA GLY A 205 -7.00 12.85 -23.78
C GLY A 205 -8.14 12.50 -22.81
N GLY A 206 -8.13 13.08 -21.60
CA GLY A 206 -9.17 12.91 -20.58
C GLY A 206 -9.06 11.62 -19.76
N ILE A 207 -7.92 10.94 -19.83
CA ILE A 207 -7.72 9.60 -19.25
C ILE A 207 -7.13 9.70 -17.85
N THR A 208 -7.66 8.93 -16.90
CA THR A 208 -7.09 8.78 -15.56
C THR A 208 -6.02 7.69 -15.50
N LEU A 209 -5.19 7.70 -14.46
CA LEU A 209 -4.17 6.67 -14.24
C LEU A 209 -4.77 5.25 -14.17
N GLU A 210 -5.93 5.11 -13.53
CA GLU A 210 -6.62 3.83 -13.36
C GLU A 210 -7.19 3.34 -14.70
N GLN A 211 -7.75 4.24 -15.51
CA GLN A 211 -8.18 3.90 -16.88
C GLN A 211 -7.00 3.48 -17.74
N ALA A 212 -5.86 4.18 -17.60
CA ALA A 212 -4.64 3.84 -18.31
C ALA A 212 -4.08 2.46 -17.92
N ALA A 213 -4.11 2.12 -16.62
CA ALA A 213 -3.70 0.82 -16.11
C ALA A 213 -4.60 -0.33 -16.57
N ASN A 214 -5.87 -0.07 -16.87
CA ASN A 214 -6.81 -1.10 -17.31
C ASN A 214 -6.96 -1.22 -18.84
N THR A 215 -6.47 -0.23 -19.60
CA THR A 215 -6.65 -0.20 -21.06
C THR A 215 -5.35 -0.52 -21.76
N ARG A 216 -5.36 -1.57 -22.61
CA ARG A 216 -4.18 -2.07 -23.34
C ARG A 216 -3.43 -0.98 -24.11
N GLN A 217 -4.16 -0.11 -24.81
CA GLN A 217 -3.61 1.00 -25.60
C GLN A 217 -2.73 1.94 -24.76
N TYR A 218 -3.13 2.26 -23.53
CA TYR A 218 -2.41 3.19 -22.66
C TYR A 218 -1.26 2.52 -21.91
N ARG A 219 -1.46 1.27 -21.48
CA ARG A 219 -0.37 0.45 -20.90
C ARG A 219 0.80 0.29 -21.87
N ARG A 220 0.50 0.09 -23.15
CA ARG A 220 1.50 -0.15 -24.22
C ARG A 220 2.42 1.03 -24.52
N ARG A 221 2.06 2.24 -24.11
CA ARG A 221 2.86 3.44 -24.38
C ARG A 221 4.19 3.33 -23.67
N GLN A 222 5.28 3.45 -24.43
CA GLN A 222 6.61 3.34 -23.88
C GLN A 222 6.97 4.61 -23.11
N ILE A 223 7.46 4.43 -21.90
CA ILE A 223 7.76 5.49 -20.94
C ILE A 223 9.27 5.59 -20.76
N LEU A 224 9.81 6.79 -21.01
CA LEU A 224 11.19 7.16 -20.73
C LEU A 224 11.29 7.67 -19.28
N ILE A 225 11.49 6.73 -18.36
CA ILE A 225 11.58 6.99 -16.90
C ILE A 225 12.74 7.96 -16.63
N ARG A 226 13.91 7.65 -17.17
CA ARG A 226 15.10 8.48 -17.08
C ARG A 226 15.59 8.83 -18.48
N LYS A 227 15.88 10.11 -18.70
CA LYS A 227 16.58 10.61 -19.88
C LYS A 227 17.95 11.16 -19.45
N GLY A 228 18.82 11.47 -20.41
CA GLY A 228 20.10 12.15 -20.14
C GLY A 228 19.99 13.49 -19.38
N SER A 229 18.81 14.12 -19.39
CA SER A 229 18.47 15.29 -18.58
C SER A 229 17.58 14.94 -17.37
N SER A 230 17.63 15.79 -16.35
CA SER A 230 16.92 15.57 -15.09
C SER A 230 15.40 15.60 -15.28
N TYR A 231 14.67 14.88 -14.43
CA TYR A 231 13.21 14.90 -14.35
C TYR A 231 12.71 16.28 -13.89
N VAL A 232 13.32 16.75 -12.80
CA VAL A 232 13.34 18.13 -12.30
C VAL A 232 14.79 18.44 -11.90
N PRO A 233 15.24 19.70 -11.83
CA PRO A 233 16.64 20.02 -11.55
C PRO A 233 17.23 19.19 -10.40
N GLY A 234 18.25 18.39 -10.70
CA GLY A 234 18.97 17.53 -9.74
C GLY A 234 18.38 16.14 -9.49
N ASN A 235 17.17 15.82 -9.97
CA ASN A 235 16.50 14.54 -9.74
C ASN A 235 16.42 13.71 -11.03
N PHE A 236 16.78 12.43 -10.96
CA PHE A 236 16.89 11.54 -12.12
C PHE A 236 15.99 10.30 -12.03
N ALA A 237 14.84 10.44 -11.37
CA ALA A 237 13.83 9.40 -11.22
C ALA A 237 14.18 8.32 -10.18
N PHE A 238 15.00 8.66 -9.18
CA PHE A 238 15.42 7.71 -8.12
C PHE A 238 14.87 8.08 -6.74
N LEU A 239 14.61 7.05 -5.95
CA LEU A 239 14.26 7.13 -4.54
C LEU A 239 15.48 6.81 -3.68
N ALA A 240 15.50 7.33 -2.46
CA ALA A 240 16.54 7.05 -1.48
C ALA A 240 16.56 5.56 -1.13
N SER A 241 17.72 4.93 -1.25
CA SER A 241 17.88 3.50 -0.99
C SER A 241 17.96 3.21 0.52
N PRO A 242 17.24 2.20 1.04
CA PRO A 242 17.41 1.72 2.40
C PRO A 242 18.80 1.08 2.64
N PHE A 243 19.56 0.77 1.57
CA PHE A 243 20.95 0.32 1.68
C PHE A 243 21.94 1.45 2.02
N GLY A 244 21.47 2.69 2.14
CA GLY A 244 22.28 3.87 2.40
C GLY A 244 22.32 4.82 1.22
N ASN A 245 23.10 5.89 1.38
CA ASN A 245 23.20 6.95 0.36
C ASN A 245 24.28 6.64 -0.67
N GLY A 246 24.10 7.16 -1.89
CA GLY A 246 25.13 7.17 -2.93
C GLY A 246 25.02 6.05 -3.97
N ALA A 247 25.87 6.16 -4.98
CA ALA A 247 25.71 5.43 -6.25
C ALA A 247 25.83 3.91 -6.11
N ASN A 248 26.72 3.41 -5.24
CA ASN A 248 26.92 1.97 -5.04
C ASN A 248 25.72 1.30 -4.36
N ALA A 249 25.10 1.99 -3.40
CA ALA A 249 23.89 1.50 -2.73
C ALA A 249 22.68 1.50 -3.68
N LEU A 250 22.61 2.48 -4.59
CA LEU A 250 21.61 2.52 -5.65
C LEU A 250 21.80 1.39 -6.66
N GLU A 251 23.02 1.16 -7.15
CA GLU A 251 23.33 0.06 -8.07
C GLU A 251 22.95 -1.30 -7.49
N ALA A 252 23.41 -1.60 -6.26
CA ALA A 252 23.12 -2.85 -5.59
C ALA A 252 21.62 -3.08 -5.44
N MET A 253 20.84 -2.02 -5.15
CA MET A 253 19.39 -2.12 -5.04
C MET A 253 18.70 -2.34 -6.39
N LEU A 254 19.16 -1.66 -7.45
CA LEU A 254 18.62 -1.84 -8.81
C LEU A 254 18.86 -3.26 -9.34
N ALA A 255 20.00 -3.84 -9.00
CA ALA A 255 20.37 -5.21 -9.33
C ALA A 255 19.64 -6.26 -8.49
N LYS A 256 19.33 -5.98 -7.21
CA LYS A 256 18.85 -7.00 -6.28
C LYS A 256 17.59 -7.73 -6.77
N VAL A 257 17.56 -9.04 -6.59
CA VAL A 257 16.36 -9.88 -6.88
C VAL A 257 15.24 -9.61 -5.89
N LYS A 258 15.59 -9.50 -4.60
CA LYS A 258 14.69 -9.15 -3.50
C LYS A 258 15.38 -8.11 -2.61
N PRO A 259 15.18 -6.82 -2.88
CA PRO A 259 15.76 -5.77 -2.06
C PRO A 259 15.09 -5.72 -0.67
N PRO A 260 15.86 -5.68 0.42
CA PRO A 260 15.35 -5.47 1.76
C PRO A 260 14.80 -4.04 1.89
N GLY A 261 13.67 -3.91 2.60
CA GLY A 261 13.03 -2.63 2.88
C GLY A 261 11.70 -2.45 2.14
N CYS A 262 10.87 -1.57 2.70
CA CYS A 262 9.56 -1.23 2.14
C CYS A 262 9.44 0.29 2.04
N TYR A 263 8.79 0.77 0.99
CA TYR A 263 8.47 2.18 0.83
C TYR A 263 7.04 2.43 1.31
N SER A 264 6.86 3.43 2.16
CA SER A 264 5.52 3.86 2.56
C SER A 264 4.90 4.72 1.47
N ARG A 265 3.61 4.52 1.22
CA ARG A 265 2.82 5.38 0.34
C ARG A 265 2.74 6.82 0.85
N ASN A 266 2.79 6.99 2.17
CA ASN A 266 2.64 8.29 2.83
C ASN A 266 3.89 9.17 2.75
N GLY A 267 5.00 8.64 2.24
CA GLY A 267 6.22 9.42 2.09
C GLY A 267 7.38 8.58 1.58
N VAL A 268 7.85 8.91 0.38
CA VAL A 268 9.14 8.46 -0.14
C VAL A 268 10.11 9.64 -0.20
N ASN A 269 11.40 9.35 -0.09
CA ASN A 269 12.44 10.36 -0.23
C ASN A 269 13.08 10.21 -1.61
N THR A 270 13.26 11.30 -2.36
CA THR A 270 13.93 11.24 -3.66
C THR A 270 15.45 11.30 -3.50
N GLU A 271 16.18 10.62 -4.36
CA GLU A 271 17.65 10.62 -4.37
C GLU A 271 18.17 11.39 -5.60
N PRO A 272 18.96 12.46 -5.39
CA PRO A 272 19.52 13.24 -6.49
C PRO A 272 20.72 12.56 -7.12
N GLY A 273 21.07 13.01 -8.32
CA GLY A 273 22.27 12.55 -9.04
C GLY A 273 21.99 11.49 -10.11
N GLN A 274 22.76 11.57 -11.19
CA GLN A 274 22.58 10.69 -12.34
C GLN A 274 23.02 9.26 -12.07
N ASN A 275 24.12 9.07 -11.34
CA ASN A 275 24.69 7.75 -11.05
C ASN A 275 24.77 6.85 -12.30
N THR A 276 25.16 7.45 -13.44
CA THR A 276 25.10 6.87 -14.79
C THR A 276 25.65 5.45 -14.89
N GLY A 277 26.94 5.25 -14.55
CA GLY A 277 27.55 3.91 -14.61
C GLY A 277 26.92 2.92 -13.62
N PRO A 278 26.75 3.29 -12.34
CA PRO A 278 26.13 2.40 -11.34
C PRO A 278 24.68 2.00 -11.69
N VAL A 279 23.87 2.91 -12.22
CA VAL A 279 22.50 2.59 -12.67
C VAL A 279 22.52 1.66 -13.88
N GLU A 280 23.41 1.92 -14.84
CA GLU A 280 23.61 1.06 -16.00
C GLU A 280 23.96 -0.37 -15.56
N ASP A 281 24.97 -0.51 -14.70
CA ASP A 281 25.43 -1.83 -14.26
C ASP A 281 24.34 -2.59 -13.48
N GLY A 282 23.61 -1.89 -12.60
CA GLY A 282 22.55 -2.48 -11.80
C GLY A 282 21.34 -2.94 -12.61
N LEU A 283 20.85 -2.14 -13.56
CA LEU A 283 19.71 -2.52 -14.40
C LEU A 283 20.10 -3.52 -15.49
N ASN A 284 21.31 -3.41 -16.05
CA ASN A 284 21.80 -4.35 -17.06
C ASN A 284 22.08 -5.74 -16.50
N ALA A 285 22.14 -5.91 -15.17
CA ALA A 285 22.17 -7.23 -14.53
C ALA A 285 20.95 -8.08 -14.94
N ARG A 286 19.79 -7.44 -15.14
CA ARG A 286 18.54 -8.09 -15.57
C ARG A 286 18.61 -8.65 -16.99
N PHE A 287 19.51 -8.09 -17.81
CA PHE A 287 19.79 -8.55 -19.17
C PHE A 287 21.02 -9.46 -19.28
N GLY A 288 21.74 -9.68 -18.17
CA GLY A 288 22.94 -10.51 -18.15
C GLY A 288 24.14 -9.86 -18.84
N ILE A 289 24.14 -8.53 -18.99
CA ILE A 289 25.22 -7.78 -19.64
C ILE A 289 25.92 -6.81 -18.67
N SER A 290 25.61 -6.90 -17.38
CA SER A 290 26.34 -6.16 -16.35
C SER A 290 27.79 -6.63 -16.26
N LYS A 291 28.64 -5.76 -15.73
CA LYS A 291 30.00 -6.08 -15.32
C LYS A 291 30.02 -6.77 -13.96
N SER A 292 29.22 -6.30 -13.00
CA SER A 292 29.38 -6.71 -11.59
C SER A 292 28.54 -7.92 -11.17
N TYR A 293 27.51 -8.30 -11.92
CA TYR A 293 26.52 -9.30 -11.47
C TYR A 293 26.53 -10.62 -12.26
N ILE A 294 27.49 -10.81 -13.17
CA ILE A 294 27.65 -12.05 -13.94
C ILE A 294 27.89 -13.22 -12.99
N GLY A 295 27.05 -14.26 -13.11
CA GLY A 295 27.18 -15.49 -12.30
C GLY A 295 26.83 -15.33 -10.82
N THR A 296 26.27 -14.19 -10.43
CA THR A 296 25.77 -13.96 -9.06
C THR A 296 24.32 -14.43 -8.91
N ALA A 297 23.83 -14.50 -7.68
CA ALA A 297 22.41 -14.75 -7.40
C ALA A 297 21.49 -13.64 -7.95
N ASP A 298 22.03 -12.45 -8.22
CA ASP A 298 21.33 -11.30 -8.78
C ASP A 298 21.42 -11.25 -10.31
N GLY A 299 21.48 -12.43 -10.94
CA GLY A 299 21.66 -12.62 -12.37
C GLY A 299 20.48 -12.22 -13.27
N PRO A 300 20.51 -12.65 -14.54
CA PRO A 300 19.59 -12.22 -15.58
C PRO A 300 18.16 -12.76 -15.44
N ALA A 301 17.25 -12.17 -16.21
CA ALA A 301 15.91 -12.71 -16.45
C ALA A 301 15.96 -14.03 -17.24
N ALA A 302 14.88 -14.80 -17.19
CA ALA A 302 14.70 -15.98 -18.02
C ALA A 302 14.69 -15.66 -19.53
N ASN A 303 14.21 -14.47 -19.92
CA ASN A 303 14.27 -13.97 -21.27
C ASN A 303 14.94 -12.58 -21.30
N VAL A 304 16.08 -12.48 -21.97
CA VAL A 304 16.92 -11.26 -22.08
C VAL A 304 17.00 -10.71 -23.50
N ARG A 305 16.12 -11.15 -24.40
CA ARG A 305 16.13 -10.74 -25.81
C ARG A 305 16.13 -9.22 -25.95
N MET A 306 17.08 -8.71 -26.73
CA MET A 306 17.36 -7.28 -26.84
C MET A 306 17.84 -6.84 -28.25
N GLY A 307 17.83 -7.73 -29.24
CA GLY A 307 18.24 -7.43 -30.62
C GLY A 307 19.75 -7.54 -30.81
N LEU A 308 20.38 -8.51 -30.15
CA LEU A 308 21.81 -8.78 -30.26
C LEU A 308 22.19 -9.20 -31.68
N LYS A 309 23.28 -8.61 -32.17
CA LYS A 309 24.06 -9.06 -33.32
C LYS A 309 25.20 -9.97 -32.88
N SER A 310 25.85 -9.63 -31.78
CA SER A 310 26.96 -10.40 -31.21
C SER A 310 27.11 -10.09 -29.73
N VAL A 311 27.56 -11.09 -28.96
CA VAL A 311 27.91 -10.96 -27.55
C VAL A 311 29.24 -11.67 -27.30
N ASN A 312 30.14 -11.01 -26.59
CA ASN A 312 31.43 -11.57 -26.20
C ASN A 312 31.59 -11.49 -24.68
N CYS A 313 31.98 -12.62 -24.08
CA CYS A 313 32.12 -12.79 -22.64
C CYS A 313 33.62 -12.93 -22.32
N ASN A 314 34.26 -11.86 -21.87
CA ASN A 314 35.69 -11.85 -21.53
C ASN A 314 35.88 -11.63 -20.04
N ASN A 315 36.32 -12.64 -19.28
CA ASN A 315 36.74 -12.56 -17.86
C ASN A 315 36.07 -11.43 -17.03
N GLY A 316 34.74 -11.47 -16.88
CA GLY A 316 33.99 -10.48 -16.09
C GLY A 316 33.55 -9.21 -16.84
N LYS A 317 33.65 -9.17 -18.17
CA LYS A 317 33.11 -8.11 -19.01
C LYS A 317 32.30 -8.69 -20.17
N VAL A 318 31.02 -8.32 -20.24
CA VAL A 318 30.20 -8.57 -21.43
C VAL A 318 30.34 -7.37 -22.36
N THR A 319 30.63 -7.63 -23.62
CA THR A 319 30.51 -6.64 -24.70
C THR A 319 29.47 -7.14 -25.68
N PHE A 320 28.61 -6.24 -26.14
CA PHE A 320 27.51 -6.60 -27.03
C PHE A 320 27.35 -5.56 -28.11
N GLU A 321 26.86 -6.00 -29.27
CA GLU A 321 26.43 -5.12 -30.36
C GLU A 321 24.98 -5.44 -30.69
N THR A 322 24.21 -4.40 -30.98
CA THR A 322 22.87 -4.54 -31.57
C THR A 322 22.89 -3.96 -32.98
N ASP A 323 22.21 -4.61 -33.91
CA ASP A 323 22.09 -4.17 -35.31
C ASP A 323 20.63 -4.30 -35.73
N PRO A 324 19.88 -3.19 -35.89
CA PRO A 324 18.47 -3.22 -36.24
C PRO A 324 18.12 -4.01 -37.51
N ASN A 325 19.10 -4.24 -38.40
CA ASN A 325 18.89 -5.01 -39.63
C ASN A 325 19.13 -6.51 -39.44
N LYS A 326 19.82 -6.91 -38.36
CA LYS A 326 20.12 -8.32 -38.05
C LYS A 326 19.30 -8.84 -36.88
N GLY A 327 19.12 -8.06 -35.83
CA GLY A 327 18.36 -8.40 -34.63
C GLY A 327 17.48 -7.25 -34.18
N VAL A 328 16.29 -7.57 -33.66
CA VAL A 328 15.30 -6.56 -33.26
C VAL A 328 14.90 -6.80 -31.80
N GLY A 329 15.21 -5.86 -30.91
CA GLY A 329 14.72 -5.89 -29.53
C GLY A 329 13.23 -5.51 -29.47
N LEU A 330 12.64 -5.45 -28.27
CA LEU A 330 11.28 -4.93 -28.10
C LEU A 330 11.27 -3.42 -28.45
N GLU A 331 11.03 -3.11 -29.72
CA GLU A 331 11.33 -1.83 -30.34
C GLU A 331 10.69 -0.64 -29.63
N LYS A 332 11.33 0.52 -29.72
CA LYS A 332 10.77 1.77 -29.23
C LYS A 332 9.54 2.18 -30.03
N ASP A 333 8.68 3.00 -29.42
CA ASP A 333 7.58 3.64 -30.13
C ASP A 333 8.13 4.54 -31.25
N SER A 334 7.39 4.70 -32.35
CA SER A 334 7.88 5.39 -33.55
C SER A 334 8.30 6.83 -33.25
N CYS A 335 7.58 7.51 -32.35
CA CYS A 335 7.90 8.88 -31.96
C CYS A 335 9.19 9.00 -31.15
N HIS A 336 9.57 7.96 -30.41
CA HIS A 336 10.83 7.92 -29.67
C HIS A 336 11.98 7.75 -30.64
N ILE A 337 11.80 6.91 -31.67
CA ILE A 337 12.77 6.74 -32.76
C ILE A 337 12.94 8.05 -33.54
N ALA A 338 11.85 8.75 -33.84
CA ALA A 338 11.87 10.01 -34.58
C ALA A 338 12.24 11.24 -33.73
N GLY A 339 12.33 11.10 -32.40
CA GLY A 339 12.61 12.21 -31.47
C GLY A 339 11.51 13.27 -31.40
N ASN A 340 10.26 12.91 -31.72
CA ASN A 340 9.14 13.83 -31.86
C ASN A 340 7.93 13.51 -30.97
N CYS A 341 8.09 12.66 -29.94
CA CYS A 341 7.02 12.43 -28.96
C CYS A 341 6.57 13.76 -28.33
N THR A 342 5.27 13.93 -28.15
CA THR A 342 4.67 15.19 -27.69
C THR A 342 4.25 15.16 -26.23
N MET A 343 4.16 13.98 -25.62
CA MET A 343 3.60 13.78 -24.29
C MET A 343 4.67 13.70 -23.20
N MET A 344 4.35 14.21 -22.01
CA MET A 344 5.22 14.22 -20.83
C MET A 344 6.64 14.75 -21.11
N ASP A 345 6.77 15.94 -21.72
CA ASP A 345 8.10 16.47 -22.09
C ASP A 345 8.93 15.45 -22.91
N ARG A 346 8.24 14.85 -23.90
CA ARG A 346 8.72 13.84 -24.85
C ARG A 346 9.08 12.48 -24.22
N ARG A 347 8.62 12.20 -22.99
CA ARG A 347 8.93 10.93 -22.29
C ARG A 347 7.95 9.82 -22.59
N MET A 348 6.72 10.14 -23.01
CA MET A 348 5.72 9.13 -23.30
C MET A 348 5.58 8.91 -24.81
N GLY A 349 5.65 7.65 -25.19
CA GLY A 349 5.52 7.19 -26.56
C GLY A 349 4.06 7.04 -27.01
N ALA A 350 3.89 6.78 -28.30
CA ALA A 350 2.57 6.64 -28.93
C ALA A 350 1.92 5.26 -28.70
N GLY A 351 2.69 4.27 -28.23
CA GLY A 351 2.26 2.87 -28.12
C GLY A 351 2.07 2.22 -29.48
N ASP A 352 2.94 2.47 -30.46
CA ASP A 352 2.80 2.02 -31.85
C ASP A 352 4.01 1.18 -32.32
N TRP A 353 4.66 0.48 -31.39
CA TRP A 353 5.78 -0.40 -31.67
C TRP A 353 5.46 -1.48 -32.72
N ASN A 354 6.47 -1.87 -33.48
CA ASN A 354 6.28 -2.71 -34.66
C ASN A 354 6.39 -4.21 -34.32
N LEU A 355 5.31 -4.75 -33.73
CA LEU A 355 5.18 -6.17 -33.41
C LEU A 355 5.43 -7.08 -34.62
N THR A 356 4.92 -6.71 -35.80
CA THR A 356 5.05 -7.53 -37.00
C THR A 356 6.52 -7.71 -37.39
N ARG A 357 7.31 -6.63 -37.36
CA ARG A 357 8.75 -6.69 -37.60
C ARG A 357 9.46 -7.49 -36.51
N TYR A 358 9.15 -7.21 -35.24
CA TYR A 358 9.73 -7.94 -34.11
C TYR A 358 9.54 -9.45 -34.26
N TRP A 359 8.31 -9.89 -34.51
CA TRP A 359 7.98 -11.31 -34.60
C TRP A 359 8.64 -11.98 -35.81
N ALA A 360 8.60 -11.34 -36.97
CA ALA A 360 9.22 -11.87 -38.19
C ALA A 360 10.75 -12.05 -38.07
N VAL A 361 11.42 -11.16 -37.34
CA VAL A 361 12.88 -11.24 -37.14
C VAL A 361 13.24 -12.25 -36.05
N ASN A 362 12.48 -12.32 -34.96
CA ASN A 362 12.86 -13.10 -33.79
C ASN A 362 12.26 -14.51 -33.73
N HIS A 363 11.20 -14.76 -34.51
CA HIS A 363 10.54 -16.05 -34.65
C HIS A 363 10.27 -16.38 -36.13
N PRO A 364 11.31 -16.38 -36.99
CA PRO A 364 11.13 -16.50 -38.46
C PRO A 364 10.45 -17.80 -38.90
N THR A 365 10.47 -18.83 -38.05
CA THR A 365 9.83 -20.14 -38.30
C THR A 365 8.41 -20.24 -37.77
N ARG A 366 7.88 -19.20 -37.10
CA ARG A 366 6.55 -19.21 -36.48
C ARG A 366 5.65 -18.12 -37.05
N PRO A 367 4.39 -18.44 -37.37
CA PRO A 367 3.41 -17.40 -37.65
C PRO A 367 3.15 -16.57 -36.38
N LEU A 368 2.69 -15.32 -36.54
CA LEU A 368 2.24 -14.50 -35.41
C LEU A 368 1.05 -15.20 -34.73
N PRO A 369 1.12 -15.50 -33.41
CA PRO A 369 0.07 -16.21 -32.70
C PRO A 369 -1.23 -15.41 -32.63
N ALA A 370 -2.36 -16.11 -32.63
CA ALA A 370 -3.67 -15.48 -32.49
C ALA A 370 -3.78 -14.63 -31.21
N ALA A 371 -3.17 -15.09 -30.09
CA ALA A 371 -3.12 -14.37 -28.82
C ALA A 371 -2.43 -12.99 -28.92
N LEU A 372 -1.55 -12.80 -29.91
CA LEU A 372 -0.79 -11.57 -30.16
C LEU A 372 -1.25 -10.83 -31.43
N SER A 373 -2.34 -11.26 -32.07
CA SER A 373 -2.77 -10.73 -33.39
C SER A 373 -3.48 -9.36 -33.36
N GLY A 374 -3.56 -8.71 -32.20
CA GLY A 374 -4.24 -7.42 -32.06
C GLY A 374 -3.57 -6.28 -32.84
N THR A 375 -4.35 -5.29 -33.28
CA THR A 375 -3.87 -4.09 -34.01
C THR A 375 -4.52 -2.82 -33.46
N GLY A 376 -3.99 -1.64 -33.84
CA GLY A 376 -4.51 -0.34 -33.38
C GLY A 376 -4.52 -0.25 -31.85
N ASP A 377 -5.67 0.10 -31.27
CA ASP A 377 -5.83 0.17 -29.80
C ASP A 377 -5.64 -1.19 -29.12
N ASN A 378 -5.93 -2.27 -29.84
CA ASN A 378 -5.79 -3.65 -29.37
C ASN A 378 -4.41 -4.27 -29.62
N LEU A 379 -3.44 -3.55 -30.19
CA LEU A 379 -2.08 -4.07 -30.38
C LEU A 379 -1.46 -4.57 -29.04
N PRO A 380 -0.75 -5.70 -29.01
CA PRO A 380 -0.13 -6.20 -27.78
C PRO A 380 0.87 -5.26 -27.12
N THR A 381 0.88 -5.29 -25.79
CA THR A 381 1.96 -4.73 -24.97
C THR A 381 3.26 -5.50 -25.24
N ARG A 382 4.42 -4.84 -25.10
CA ARG A 382 5.70 -5.56 -25.16
C ARG A 382 5.81 -6.59 -24.05
N TYR A 383 5.18 -6.31 -22.91
CA TYR A 383 5.11 -7.22 -21.78
C TYR A 383 4.28 -8.48 -22.10
N GLU A 384 3.13 -8.36 -22.78
CA GLU A 384 2.36 -9.54 -23.22
C GLU A 384 3.15 -10.42 -24.18
N VAL A 385 3.93 -9.83 -25.09
CA VAL A 385 4.80 -10.60 -26.00
C VAL A 385 5.91 -11.29 -25.22
N TYR A 386 6.56 -10.57 -24.31
CA TYR A 386 7.57 -11.13 -23.42
C TYR A 386 7.05 -12.30 -22.58
N ARG A 387 5.83 -12.19 -22.03
CA ARG A 387 5.17 -13.25 -21.27
C ARG A 387 4.82 -14.44 -22.16
N TYR A 388 4.30 -14.18 -23.36
CA TYR A 388 4.02 -15.23 -24.34
C TYR A 388 5.30 -15.96 -24.75
N GLU A 389 6.44 -15.28 -24.88
CA GLU A 389 7.71 -15.95 -25.20
C GLU A 389 8.15 -16.91 -24.09
N LEU A 390 7.88 -16.56 -22.83
CA LEU A 390 8.21 -17.38 -21.67
C LEU A 390 7.28 -18.59 -21.53
N ASP A 391 5.99 -18.39 -21.75
CA ASP A 391 4.90 -19.33 -21.42
C ASP A 391 3.71 -19.10 -22.39
N PRO A 392 3.79 -19.65 -23.63
CA PRO A 392 2.76 -19.47 -24.66
C PRO A 392 1.35 -19.92 -24.29
N ASP A 393 1.19 -21.04 -23.57
CA ASP A 393 -0.11 -21.57 -23.16
C ASP A 393 -0.59 -21.06 -21.78
N GLY A 394 0.30 -20.41 -21.03
CA GLY A 394 0.01 -19.84 -19.72
C GLY A 394 0.04 -20.85 -18.58
N ASP A 395 0.47 -22.09 -18.85
CA ASP A 395 0.70 -23.13 -17.86
C ASP A 395 2.20 -23.34 -17.65
N PRO A 396 2.77 -22.90 -16.51
CA PRO A 396 4.20 -23.04 -16.26
C PRO A 396 4.69 -24.50 -16.17
N ALA A 397 3.78 -25.50 -16.19
CA ALA A 397 4.13 -26.92 -16.19
C ALA A 397 4.45 -27.51 -17.58
N THR A 398 4.05 -26.85 -18.68
CA THR A 398 4.07 -27.45 -20.03
C THR A 398 5.42 -27.34 -20.74
N ASN A 399 6.37 -26.57 -20.20
CA ASN A 399 7.71 -26.34 -20.76
C ASN A 399 7.70 -25.95 -22.25
N ASP A 400 6.68 -25.19 -22.66
CA ASP A 400 6.43 -24.78 -24.05
C ASP A 400 7.13 -23.47 -24.45
N SER A 401 7.98 -22.94 -23.55
CA SER A 401 8.77 -21.72 -23.73
C SER A 401 9.45 -21.62 -25.09
N ILE A 402 9.31 -20.45 -25.73
CA ILE A 402 9.89 -20.16 -27.06
C ILE A 402 11.04 -19.16 -26.99
N VAL A 403 11.53 -18.86 -25.78
CA VAL A 403 12.69 -17.98 -25.55
C VAL A 403 13.94 -18.45 -26.31
N GLY A 404 14.08 -19.77 -26.49
CA GLY A 404 15.18 -20.39 -27.22
C GLY A 404 15.08 -20.29 -28.74
N ASP A 405 13.98 -19.78 -29.29
CA ASP A 405 13.86 -19.56 -30.73
C ASP A 405 15.01 -18.66 -31.23
N THR A 406 15.59 -19.04 -32.36
CA THR A 406 16.73 -18.33 -32.94
C THR A 406 16.22 -17.23 -33.87
N ALA A 407 16.56 -15.98 -33.56
CA ALA A 407 16.31 -14.83 -34.42
C ALA A 407 17.17 -14.88 -35.70
N VAL A 408 16.87 -14.03 -36.68
CA VAL A 408 17.67 -13.90 -37.91
C VAL A 408 19.14 -13.54 -37.62
N SER A 409 19.43 -12.83 -36.53
CA SER A 409 20.81 -12.54 -36.08
C SER A 409 21.54 -13.74 -35.47
N GLY A 410 20.83 -14.81 -35.14
CA GLY A 410 21.33 -15.89 -34.29
C GLY A 410 21.10 -15.65 -32.79
N GLU A 411 20.54 -14.51 -32.38
CA GLU A 411 20.18 -14.26 -30.97
C GLU A 411 19.06 -15.21 -30.51
N THR A 412 19.20 -15.72 -29.29
CA THR A 412 18.09 -16.29 -28.53
C THR A 412 17.80 -15.37 -27.33
N GLY A 413 16.63 -15.51 -26.71
CA GLY A 413 16.35 -14.83 -25.46
C GLY A 413 17.05 -15.45 -24.24
N ILE A 414 17.81 -16.53 -24.42
CA ILE A 414 18.52 -17.22 -23.34
C ILE A 414 19.73 -16.37 -22.92
N PRO A 415 19.98 -16.16 -21.62
CA PRO A 415 21.14 -15.41 -21.17
C PRO A 415 22.47 -15.93 -21.71
N ALA A 416 23.28 -15.01 -22.24
CA ALA A 416 24.62 -15.30 -22.70
C ALA A 416 25.59 -15.61 -21.54
N CYS A 417 26.82 -16.02 -21.90
CA CYS A 417 27.92 -16.25 -20.96
C CYS A 417 27.67 -17.38 -19.93
N ASN A 418 26.88 -18.40 -20.29
CA ASN A 418 26.51 -19.52 -19.41
C ASN A 418 25.90 -19.06 -18.06
N GLN A 419 25.19 -17.93 -18.08
CA GLN A 419 24.53 -17.42 -16.89
C GLN A 419 23.24 -18.19 -16.63
N THR A 420 23.03 -18.56 -15.37
CA THR A 420 21.77 -19.15 -14.93
C THR A 420 20.74 -18.04 -14.75
N PRO A 421 19.58 -18.09 -15.42
CA PRO A 421 18.52 -17.11 -15.21
C PRO A 421 17.88 -17.26 -13.82
N VAL A 422 17.42 -16.13 -13.27
CA VAL A 422 16.56 -16.12 -12.10
C VAL A 422 15.12 -16.35 -12.56
N THR A 423 14.50 -17.41 -12.03
CA THR A 423 13.12 -17.82 -12.38
C THR A 423 12.12 -17.65 -11.23
N THR A 424 12.58 -17.33 -10.02
CA THR A 424 11.73 -17.15 -8.84
C THR A 424 10.93 -15.85 -8.87
N VAL A 425 11.39 -14.85 -9.65
CA VAL A 425 10.73 -13.58 -9.89
C VAL A 425 11.02 -13.13 -11.32
N ASP A 426 10.15 -12.29 -11.88
CA ASP A 426 10.40 -11.66 -13.15
C ASP A 426 11.41 -10.50 -13.01
N ARG A 427 12.62 -10.72 -13.51
CA ARG A 427 13.71 -9.74 -13.44
C ARG A 427 13.53 -8.56 -14.39
N ARG A 428 12.61 -8.59 -15.36
CA ARG A 428 12.35 -7.43 -16.23
C ARG A 428 11.25 -6.52 -15.68
N ILE A 429 10.62 -6.89 -14.56
CA ILE A 429 9.72 -5.99 -13.84
C ILE A 429 10.51 -5.14 -12.85
N LEU A 430 10.34 -3.84 -12.98
CA LEU A 430 10.73 -2.83 -12.01
C LEU A 430 9.48 -2.42 -11.26
N TYR A 431 9.59 -2.28 -9.96
CA TYR A 431 8.50 -1.77 -9.14
C TYR A 431 8.87 -0.33 -8.77
N GLY A 432 8.09 0.65 -9.25
CA GLY A 432 8.38 2.09 -9.14
C GLY A 432 7.20 2.97 -8.71
N ALA A 433 7.47 4.02 -7.93
CA ALA A 433 6.42 4.90 -7.40
C ALA A 433 5.89 5.84 -8.49
N ILE A 434 4.58 6.07 -8.52
CA ILE A 434 3.95 7.12 -9.31
C ILE A 434 3.64 8.28 -8.37
N ILE A 435 4.13 9.47 -8.72
CA ILE A 435 4.05 10.68 -7.88
C ILE A 435 3.34 11.78 -8.66
N ASP A 436 2.35 12.43 -8.05
CA ASP A 436 1.73 13.64 -8.62
C ASP A 436 2.67 14.83 -8.41
N CYS A 437 3.56 15.04 -9.37
CA CYS A 437 4.69 15.97 -9.24
C CYS A 437 4.27 17.43 -9.34
N ASP A 438 3.23 17.75 -10.12
CA ASP A 438 2.71 19.12 -10.21
C ASP A 438 2.01 19.56 -8.92
N GLN A 439 1.49 18.61 -8.13
CA GLN A 439 0.91 18.88 -6.81
C GLN A 439 1.97 19.14 -5.72
N ILE A 440 3.26 18.97 -6.00
CA ILE A 440 4.32 19.10 -4.99
C ILE A 440 5.04 20.46 -5.13
N PRO A 441 4.86 21.38 -4.16
CA PRO A 441 5.54 22.68 -4.22
C PRO A 441 7.06 22.54 -4.15
N GLY A 442 7.74 23.13 -5.14
CA GLY A 442 9.20 23.14 -5.22
C GLY A 442 9.78 21.72 -5.29
N PHE A 443 9.22 20.85 -6.14
CA PHE A 443 9.76 19.52 -6.37
C PHE A 443 11.09 19.60 -7.16
N ASN A 444 12.21 19.51 -6.45
CA ASN A 444 13.55 19.53 -7.03
C ASN A 444 14.52 18.66 -6.19
N GLY A 445 15.59 18.17 -6.83
CA GLY A 445 16.67 17.42 -6.16
C GLY A 445 16.20 16.33 -5.18
N ARG A 446 16.79 16.33 -3.99
CA ARG A 446 16.36 15.54 -2.84
C ARG A 446 15.15 16.22 -2.19
N LYS A 447 14.05 15.50 -2.09
CA LYS A 447 12.82 15.91 -1.42
C LYS A 447 12.39 14.80 -0.48
N GLU A 448 12.07 15.17 0.75
CA GLU A 448 11.65 14.22 1.77
C GLU A 448 10.12 14.18 1.89
N ASN A 449 9.59 13.03 2.33
CA ASN A 449 8.17 12.82 2.60
C ASN A 449 7.28 13.15 1.40
N VAL A 450 7.70 12.73 0.21
CA VAL A 450 6.94 12.90 -1.02
C VAL A 450 5.78 11.90 -1.04
N PRO A 451 4.51 12.35 -1.09
CA PRO A 451 3.37 11.44 -1.17
C PRO A 451 3.39 10.63 -2.48
N VAL A 452 3.06 9.35 -2.39
CA VAL A 452 2.97 8.47 -3.56
C VAL A 452 1.50 8.30 -3.95
N ARG A 453 1.17 8.62 -5.20
CA ARG A 453 -0.17 8.46 -5.77
C ARG A 453 -0.55 6.98 -5.80
N ALA A 454 0.31 6.17 -6.42
CA ALA A 454 0.21 4.72 -6.50
C ALA A 454 1.62 4.13 -6.70
N PHE A 455 1.80 2.87 -6.32
CA PHE A 455 2.95 2.09 -6.74
C PHE A 455 2.60 1.33 -8.02
N ALA A 456 3.58 1.08 -8.89
CA ALA A 456 3.34 0.43 -10.17
C ALA A 456 4.42 -0.59 -10.52
N SER A 457 4.06 -1.56 -11.36
CA SER A 457 5.00 -2.43 -12.06
C SER A 457 5.26 -1.88 -13.45
N PHE A 458 6.53 -1.79 -13.81
CA PHE A 458 7.03 -1.33 -15.09
C PHE A 458 7.89 -2.41 -15.71
N PHE A 459 7.57 -2.82 -16.93
CA PHE A 459 8.38 -3.76 -17.68
C PHE A 459 9.50 -3.02 -18.42
N ILE A 460 10.76 -3.30 -18.10
CA ILE A 460 11.91 -2.70 -18.80
C ILE A 460 12.04 -3.28 -20.21
N THR A 461 11.95 -2.44 -21.23
CA THR A 461 11.83 -2.88 -22.63
C THR A 461 13.17 -3.17 -23.30
N GLU A 462 14.24 -2.53 -22.83
CA GLU A 462 15.59 -2.68 -23.36
C GLU A 462 16.65 -2.39 -22.30
N PRO A 463 17.89 -2.91 -22.46
CA PRO A 463 19.00 -2.54 -21.59
C PRO A 463 19.40 -1.08 -21.78
N ILE A 464 20.14 -0.54 -20.81
CA ILE A 464 20.80 0.74 -20.97
C ILE A 464 22.00 0.54 -21.91
N LYS A 465 21.96 1.14 -23.11
CA LYS A 465 23.02 1.03 -24.14
C LYS A 465 24.03 2.18 -24.12
N ASP A 466 23.54 3.42 -23.96
CA ASP A 466 24.34 4.65 -23.97
C ASP A 466 24.35 5.37 -22.60
N SER A 467 24.31 4.57 -21.54
CA SER A 467 24.49 4.99 -20.14
C SER A 467 23.47 6.00 -19.58
N LYS A 468 22.30 6.21 -20.20
CA LYS A 468 21.40 7.31 -19.78
C LYS A 468 19.93 6.98 -19.72
N ASP A 469 19.41 6.29 -20.73
CA ASP A 469 17.97 6.19 -20.92
C ASP A 469 17.40 4.89 -20.36
N ILE A 470 16.29 5.00 -19.62
CA ILE A 470 15.54 3.85 -19.11
C ILE A 470 14.15 3.88 -19.73
N TYR A 471 13.90 2.92 -20.61
CA TYR A 471 12.59 2.73 -21.24
C TYR A 471 11.85 1.59 -20.55
N ALA A 472 10.60 1.85 -20.20
CA ALA A 472 9.73 0.85 -19.61
C ALA A 472 8.29 1.00 -20.08
N GLU A 473 7.47 0.02 -19.78
CA GLU A 473 6.05 -0.02 -20.13
C GLU A 473 5.22 -0.31 -18.87
N LEU A 474 4.09 0.38 -18.69
CA LEU A 474 3.25 0.20 -17.50
C LEU A 474 2.56 -1.18 -17.57
N VAL A 475 2.75 -1.99 -16.54
CA VAL A 475 2.13 -3.32 -16.44
C VAL A 475 0.86 -3.26 -15.60
N ASP A 476 0.97 -2.72 -14.39
CA ASP A 476 -0.11 -2.60 -13.41
C ASP A 476 0.17 -1.50 -12.37
N ILE A 477 -0.85 -1.11 -11.61
CA ILE A 477 -0.76 -0.19 -10.47
C ILE A 477 -1.36 -0.85 -9.21
N THR A 478 -0.94 -0.40 -8.03
CA THR A 478 -1.52 -0.82 -6.75
C THR A 478 -2.85 -0.13 -6.49
N GLY A 479 -3.68 -0.73 -5.64
CA GLY A 479 -4.97 -0.18 -5.22
C GLY A 479 -6.11 -0.56 -6.14
N ARG A 480 -7.31 -0.05 -5.86
CA ARG A 480 -8.57 -0.49 -6.52
C ARG A 480 -8.64 -0.24 -8.03
N GLY A 481 -7.79 0.62 -8.57
CA GLY A 481 -7.66 0.85 -10.02
C GLY A 481 -6.68 -0.09 -10.72
N GLY A 482 -6.00 -0.96 -9.99
CA GLY A 482 -5.10 -1.97 -10.51
C GLY A 482 -5.79 -3.26 -10.95
N ARG A 483 -5.01 -4.15 -11.56
CA ARG A 483 -5.42 -5.47 -12.03
C ARG A 483 -5.09 -6.58 -11.03
N GLY A 484 -4.69 -6.21 -9.81
CA GLY A 484 -4.42 -7.12 -8.69
C GLY A 484 -3.08 -7.87 -8.77
N THR A 485 -2.23 -7.59 -9.77
CA THR A 485 -0.94 -8.29 -9.89
C THR A 485 0.09 -7.86 -8.85
N LEU A 486 -0.19 -6.74 -8.16
CA LEU A 486 0.65 -6.15 -7.13
C LEU A 486 0.17 -6.40 -5.70
N ASP A 487 -0.96 -7.07 -5.51
CA ASP A 487 -1.60 -7.22 -4.19
C ASP A 487 -0.70 -7.96 -3.19
N ASN A 488 0.09 -8.93 -3.68
CA ASN A 488 1.05 -9.66 -2.84
C ASN A 488 2.28 -8.82 -2.41
N PHE A 489 2.52 -7.68 -3.05
CA PHE A 489 3.60 -6.76 -2.71
C PHE A 489 3.11 -5.63 -1.79
N LEU A 490 1.80 -5.38 -1.77
CA LEU A 490 1.15 -4.39 -0.95
C LEU A 490 1.05 -4.87 0.51
N ARG A 491 1.45 -4.02 1.44
CA ARG A 491 1.18 -4.18 2.87
C ARG A 491 0.27 -3.07 3.31
N ASP A 492 -0.98 -3.44 3.54
CA ASP A 492 -2.03 -2.57 4.02
C ASP A 492 -2.28 -2.84 5.50
N GLU A 493 -2.00 -1.83 6.32
CA GLU A 493 -2.09 -1.92 7.77
C GLU A 493 -3.03 -0.82 8.29
N ALA A 494 -4.22 -1.24 8.73
CA ALA A 494 -5.07 -0.41 9.57
C ALA A 494 -4.61 -0.58 11.02
N GLN A 495 -4.27 0.53 11.69
CA GLN A 495 -3.72 0.51 13.04
C GLN A 495 -4.49 1.46 13.96
N LEU A 496 -4.70 1.05 15.21
CA LEU A 496 -5.19 1.90 16.29
C LEU A 496 -4.05 2.74 16.86
N TYR A 497 -4.33 4.02 17.05
CA TYR A 497 -3.40 5.00 17.65
C TYR A 497 -3.83 5.40 19.05
N ARG A 498 -5.15 5.40 19.32
CA ARG A 498 -5.75 5.82 20.59
C ARG A 498 -7.04 5.06 20.86
#